data_AF-A0A9C7RH09-F1
#
_entry.id   AF-A0A9C7RH09-F1
#
_cell.length_a   1.000
_cell.length_b   1.000
_cell.length_c   1.000
_cell.angle_alpha   90.00
_cell.angle_beta   90.00
_cell.angle_gamma   90.00
#
_symmetry.space_group_name_H-M   'P 1'
#
loop_
_entity.id
_entity.type
_entity.pdbx_description
1 polymer ?
#
loop_
_entity_poly.entity_id
_entity_poly.type
_entity_poly.pdbx_seq_one_letter_code
_entity_poly.pdbx_strand_id
1 'polypeptide(L)'
;MGRHQYQRDVQDEPASVHPVWRGIGFLLLGVIAIMSYAGANLLVETNKTKGWIVVPAGIRGGVSWAPDLYAELIVMFFLMMIGFGLITIIYSIIYRISRPRDLFKLLK
;
A
#
# COMPACT_ATOMS: atom_id res chain seq x y z
N MET A 1 43.53 -9.04 39.62
CA MET A 1 42.08 -8.82 39.43
C MET A 1 41.88 -7.84 38.29
N GLY A 2 41.73 -8.35 37.07
CA GLY A 2 41.52 -7.53 35.86
C GLY A 2 40.06 -7.10 35.76
N ARG A 3 39.82 -5.80 35.62
CA ARG A 3 38.49 -5.22 35.41
C ARG A 3 38.11 -5.40 33.94
N HIS A 4 37.26 -6.36 33.64
CA HIS A 4 36.60 -6.44 32.34
C HIS A 4 35.62 -5.26 32.23
N GLN A 5 36.03 -4.17 31.58
CA GLN A 5 35.11 -3.14 31.14
C GLN A 5 34.31 -3.71 29.99
N TYR A 6 33.07 -4.10 30.26
CA TYR A 6 32.07 -4.33 29.22
C TYR A 6 31.83 -3.00 28.50
N GLN A 7 32.56 -2.78 27.42
CA GLN A 7 32.25 -1.76 26.44
C GLN A 7 30.93 -2.20 25.82
N ARG A 8 29.81 -1.63 26.29
CA ARG A 8 28.55 -1.68 25.55
C ARG A 8 28.88 -1.03 24.21
N ASP A 9 29.04 -1.83 23.17
CA ASP A 9 28.76 -1.36 21.82
C ASP A 9 27.39 -0.72 21.91
N VAL A 10 27.36 0.60 21.80
CA VAL A 10 26.14 1.36 21.61
C VAL A 10 25.63 0.85 20.28
N GLN A 11 24.78 -0.18 20.32
CA GLN A 11 24.04 -0.64 19.16
C GLN A 11 23.42 0.62 18.58
N ASP A 12 23.87 1.02 17.39
CA ASP A 12 23.28 2.11 16.62
C ASP A 12 21.77 1.88 16.63
N GLU A 13 21.03 2.69 17.38
CA GLU A 13 19.59 2.52 17.52
C GLU A 13 18.99 2.49 16.11
N PRO A 14 18.23 1.46 15.73
CA PRO A 14 17.71 1.34 14.38
C PRO A 14 16.88 2.59 14.11
N ALA A 15 17.35 3.40 13.15
CA ALA A 15 16.80 4.72 12.83
C ALA A 15 15.28 4.71 12.93
N SER A 16 14.75 5.34 13.99
CA SER A 16 13.34 5.33 14.30
C SER A 16 12.56 5.83 13.09
N VAL A 17 11.66 5.01 12.56
CA VAL A 17 10.79 5.41 11.45
C VAL A 17 10.02 6.66 11.88
N HIS A 18 10.26 7.79 11.21
CA HIS A 18 9.68 9.08 11.59
C HIS A 18 8.14 8.98 11.64
N PRO A 19 7.48 9.49 12.71
CA PRO A 19 6.04 9.31 12.94
C PRO A 19 5.16 9.91 11.83
N VAL A 20 5.64 10.94 11.11
CA VAL A 20 4.96 11.54 9.95
C VAL A 20 4.76 10.52 8.82
N TRP A 21 5.74 9.63 8.60
CA TRP A 21 5.66 8.62 7.54
C TRP A 21 4.62 7.53 7.84
N ARG A 22 4.32 7.26 9.12
CA ARG A 22 3.22 6.37 9.51
C ARG A 22 1.85 6.97 9.20
N GLY A 23 1.68 8.28 9.39
CA GLY A 23 0.42 8.99 9.10
C GLY A 23 0.08 9.03 7.61
N ILE A 24 1.08 9.25 6.76
CA ILE A 24 0.90 9.26 5.29
C ILE A 24 0.44 7.89 4.77
N GLY A 25 1.01 6.80 5.30
CA GLY A 25 0.58 5.45 4.94
C GLY A 25 -0.89 5.19 5.25
N PHE A 26 -1.37 5.65 6.41
CA PHE A 26 -2.78 5.50 6.78
C PHE A 26 -3.72 6.28 5.86
N LEU A 27 -3.36 7.52 5.51
CA LEU A 27 -4.14 8.33 4.56
C LEU A 27 -4.18 7.65 3.18
N LEU A 28 -3.04 7.15 2.70
CA LEU A 28 -2.96 6.42 1.44
C LEU A 28 -3.83 5.16 1.44
N LEU A 29 -3.92 4.41 2.54
CA LEU A 29 -4.83 3.25 2.62
C LEU A 29 -6.29 3.65 2.38
N GLY A 30 -6.74 4.76 2.94
CA GLY A 30 -8.08 5.30 2.67
C GLY A 30 -8.29 5.66 1.20
N VAL A 31 -7.31 6.34 0.60
CA VAL A 31 -7.34 6.71 -0.83
C VAL A 31 -7.37 5.46 -1.72
N ILE A 32 -6.55 4.46 -1.42
CA ILE A 32 -6.51 3.20 -2.17
C ILE A 32 -7.86 2.51 -2.09
N ALA A 33 -8.49 2.43 -0.91
CA ALA A 33 -9.78 1.77 -0.75
C ALA A 33 -10.87 2.45 -1.61
N ILE A 34 -10.96 3.78 -1.55
CA ILE A 34 -11.91 4.55 -2.36
C ILE A 34 -11.63 4.37 -3.85
N MET A 35 -10.37 4.46 -4.26
CA MET A 35 -9.99 4.34 -5.67
C MET A 35 -10.17 2.93 -6.22
N SER A 36 -9.91 1.91 -5.41
CA SER A 36 -10.09 0.52 -5.80
C SER A 36 -11.57 0.19 -5.99
N TYR A 37 -12.44 0.70 -5.12
CA TYR A 37 -13.88 0.52 -5.27
C TYR A 37 -14.41 1.19 -6.54
N ALA A 38 -14.06 2.46 -6.76
CA ALA A 38 -14.46 3.18 -7.98
C ALA A 38 -13.92 2.50 -9.24
N GLY A 39 -12.67 2.06 -9.21
CA GLY A 39 -12.04 1.32 -10.31
C GLY A 39 -12.70 -0.02 -10.58
N ALA A 40 -13.10 -0.75 -9.54
CA ALA A 40 -13.78 -2.04 -9.67
C ALA A 40 -15.12 -1.91 -10.37
N ASN A 41 -15.95 -0.94 -9.95
CA ASN A 41 -17.25 -0.69 -10.57
C ASN A 41 -17.10 -0.38 -12.07
N LEU A 42 -16.14 0.50 -12.41
CA LEU A 42 -15.88 0.86 -13.81
C LEU A 42 -15.36 -0.32 -14.63
N LEU A 43 -14.48 -1.15 -14.07
CA LEU A 43 -13.95 -2.34 -14.73
C LEU A 43 -15.03 -3.39 -14.98
N VAL A 44 -15.89 -3.64 -13.99
CA VAL A 44 -16.99 -4.60 -14.11
C VAL A 44 -18.02 -4.11 -15.13
N GLU A 45 -18.39 -2.83 -15.09
CA GLU A 45 -19.30 -2.22 -16.06
C GLU A 45 -18.73 -2.27 -17.49
N THR A 46 -17.46 -1.92 -17.66
CA THR A 46 -16.79 -1.98 -18.96
C THR A 46 -16.65 -3.43 -19.45
N ASN A 47 -16.45 -4.38 -18.55
CA ASN A 47 -16.40 -5.79 -18.91
C ASN A 47 -17.74 -6.31 -19.43
N LYS A 48 -18.88 -5.76 -18.99
CA LYS A 48 -20.20 -6.12 -19.55
C LYS A 48 -20.36 -5.66 -20.99
N THR A 49 -19.82 -4.50 -21.33
CA THR A 49 -19.93 -3.94 -22.69
C THR A 49 -18.93 -4.57 -23.65
N LYS A 50 -17.69 -4.80 -23.20
CA LYS A 50 -16.61 -5.32 -24.04
C LYS A 50 -16.42 -6.83 -23.99
N GLY A 51 -16.94 -7.50 -22.96
CA GLY A 51 -16.87 -8.95 -22.81
C GLY A 51 -15.46 -9.51 -22.67
N TRP A 52 -14.53 -8.79 -22.04
CA TRP A 52 -13.13 -9.24 -21.91
C TRP A 52 -12.99 -10.57 -21.16
N ILE A 53 -13.82 -10.76 -20.12
CA ILE A 53 -13.81 -11.96 -19.30
C ILE A 53 -15.25 -12.44 -19.10
N VAL A 54 -15.48 -13.72 -19.36
CA VAL A 54 -16.77 -14.37 -19.09
C VAL A 54 -16.91 -14.57 -17.58
N VAL A 55 -17.72 -13.74 -16.94
CA VAL A 55 -18.03 -13.89 -15.51
C VAL A 55 -18.92 -15.12 -15.33
N PRO A 56 -18.52 -16.14 -14.54
CA PRO A 56 -19.35 -17.32 -14.30
C PRO A 56 -20.59 -16.96 -13.47
N ALA A 57 -21.68 -17.71 -13.66
CA ALA A 57 -22.98 -17.42 -13.03
C ALA A 57 -22.94 -17.37 -11.50
N GLY A 58 -22.05 -18.13 -10.85
CA GLY A 58 -21.90 -18.12 -9.39
C GLY A 58 -21.42 -16.78 -8.80
N ILE A 59 -20.85 -15.88 -9.62
CA ILE A 59 -20.29 -14.59 -9.19
C ILE A 59 -21.08 -13.40 -9.78
N ARG A 60 -22.04 -13.66 -10.68
CA ARG A 60 -22.97 -12.64 -11.24
C ARG A 60 -24.07 -12.22 -10.27
N GLY A 61 -23.90 -12.51 -8.98
CA GLY A 61 -24.88 -12.21 -7.95
C GLY A 61 -24.52 -10.97 -7.14
N GLY A 62 -25.51 -10.48 -6.41
CA GLY A 62 -25.36 -9.36 -5.51
C GLY A 62 -26.68 -9.07 -4.79
N VAL A 63 -26.81 -7.86 -4.29
CA VAL A 63 -28.02 -7.34 -3.62
C VAL A 63 -28.85 -6.54 -4.61
N SER A 64 -30.13 -6.31 -4.30
CA SER A 64 -31.08 -5.63 -5.20
C SER A 64 -30.61 -4.25 -5.69
N TRP A 65 -29.79 -3.55 -4.90
CA TRP A 65 -29.22 -2.25 -5.22
C TRP A 65 -27.82 -2.31 -5.87
N ALA A 66 -27.17 -3.48 -5.86
CA ALA A 66 -25.88 -3.74 -6.48
C ALA A 66 -25.82 -5.19 -7.00
N PRO A 67 -26.36 -5.45 -8.21
CA PRO A 67 -26.52 -6.81 -8.74
C PRO A 67 -25.18 -7.52 -9.04
N ASP A 68 -24.09 -6.77 -9.20
CA ASP A 68 -22.76 -7.30 -9.51
C ASP A 68 -21.78 -7.19 -8.34
N LEU A 69 -22.28 -6.98 -7.13
CA LEU A 69 -21.48 -6.70 -5.93
C LEU A 69 -20.36 -7.73 -5.72
N TYR A 70 -20.62 -9.03 -5.95
CA TYR A 70 -19.59 -10.05 -5.75
C TYR A 70 -18.44 -9.92 -6.76
N ALA A 71 -18.74 -9.62 -8.01
CA ALA A 71 -17.71 -9.38 -9.03
C ALA A 71 -16.92 -8.10 -8.70
N GLU A 72 -17.62 -7.03 -8.31
CA GLU A 72 -17.01 -5.77 -7.89
C GLU A 72 -16.08 -5.96 -6.69
N LEU A 73 -16.49 -6.71 -5.66
CA LEU A 73 -15.66 -6.98 -4.48
C LEU A 73 -14.39 -7.75 -4.81
N ILE A 74 -14.48 -8.75 -5.68
CA ILE A 74 -13.31 -9.52 -6.13
C ILE A 74 -12.35 -8.61 -6.89
N VAL A 75 -12.85 -7.85 -7.87
CA VAL A 75 -12.03 -6.92 -8.65
C VAL A 75 -11.42 -5.84 -7.76
N MET A 76 -12.20 -5.30 -6.81
CA MET A 76 -11.75 -4.33 -5.82
C MET A 76 -10.61 -4.89 -4.97
N PHE A 77 -10.72 -6.12 -4.51
CA PHE A 77 -9.68 -6.78 -3.72
C PHE A 77 -8.36 -6.89 -4.51
N PHE A 78 -8.42 -7.30 -5.78
CA PHE A 78 -7.23 -7.35 -6.64
C PHE A 78 -6.66 -5.97 -6.92
N LEU A 79 -7.50 -4.97 -7.21
CA LEU A 79 -7.07 -3.58 -7.38
C LEU A 79 -6.41 -3.02 -6.13
N MET A 80 -6.96 -3.31 -4.96
CA MET A 80 -6.41 -2.89 -3.68
C MET A 80 -5.04 -3.53 -3.44
N MET A 81 -4.90 -4.83 -3.72
CA MET A 81 -3.63 -5.54 -3.59
C MET A 81 -2.56 -4.97 -4.54
N ILE A 82 -2.92 -4.69 -5.79
CA ILE A 82 -2.03 -4.07 -6.78
C ILE A 82 -1.68 -2.64 -6.37
N GLY A 83 -2.67 -1.82 -6.01
CA GLY A 83 -2.50 -0.43 -5.60
C GLY A 83 -1.63 -0.30 -4.35
N PHE A 84 -1.85 -1.16 -3.35
CA PHE A 84 -1.01 -1.23 -2.17
C PHE A 84 0.42 -1.66 -2.50
N GLY A 85 0.59 -2.65 -3.38
CA GLY A 85 1.91 -3.08 -3.85
C GLY A 85 2.68 -1.96 -4.55
N LEU A 86 2.03 -1.23 -5.46
CA LEU A 86 2.62 -0.10 -6.17
C LEU A 86 3.04 1.02 -5.21
N ILE A 87 2.16 1.39 -4.27
CA ILE A 87 2.47 2.42 -3.28
C ILE A 87 3.61 1.98 -2.36
N THR A 88 3.66 0.71 -1.97
CA THR A 88 4.76 0.17 -1.16
C THR A 88 6.10 0.25 -1.91
N ILE A 89 6.12 -0.05 -3.21
CA ILE A 89 7.32 0.09 -4.04
C ILE A 89 7.73 1.56 -4.13
N ILE A 90 6.80 2.46 -4.44
CA ILE A 90 7.06 3.91 -4.51
C ILE A 90 7.59 4.41 -3.17
N TYR A 91 6.98 4.00 -2.07
CA TYR A 91 7.40 4.33 -0.72
C TYR A 91 8.83 3.84 -0.43
N SER A 92 9.19 2.63 -0.86
CA SER A 92 10.55 2.10 -0.70
C SER A 92 11.58 2.94 -1.46
N ILE A 93 11.24 3.44 -2.65
CA ILE A 93 12.10 4.30 -3.46
C ILE A 93 12.25 5.67 -2.80
N ILE A 94 11.15 6.26 -2.36
CA ILE A 94 11.18 7.55 -1.65
C ILE A 94 12.02 7.43 -0.39
N TYR A 95 11.82 6.42 0.44
CA TYR A 95 12.60 6.21 1.66
C TYR A 95 14.10 6.00 1.35
N ARG A 96 14.41 5.31 0.25
CA ARG A 96 15.79 5.13 -0.22
C ARG A 96 16.45 6.46 -0.58
N ILE A 97 15.72 7.38 -1.22
CA ILE A 97 16.22 8.70 -1.64
C ILE A 97 16.28 9.67 -0.45
N SER A 98 15.23 9.72 0.37
CA SER A 98 15.06 10.63 1.50
C SER A 98 15.90 10.26 2.73
N ARG A 99 16.98 9.48 2.57
CA ARG A 99 17.95 9.16 3.63
C ARG A 99 19.17 10.07 3.44
N PRO A 100 19.11 11.37 3.83
CA PRO A 100 20.18 12.31 3.53
C PRO A 100 21.21 12.15 4.65
N ARG A 101 22.12 11.18 4.49
CA ARG A 101 23.25 11.02 5.42
C ARG A 101 24.33 12.09 5.23
N ASP A 102 24.16 13.00 4.26
CA ASP A 102 25.19 13.94 3.82
C ASP A 102 24.89 15.42 4.11
N LEU A 103 23.63 15.81 4.35
CA LEU A 103 23.28 17.22 4.53
C LEU A 103 23.84 17.82 5.83
N PHE A 104 23.88 17.03 6.91
CA PHE A 104 24.42 17.44 8.20
C PHE A 104 25.96 17.40 8.27
N LYS A 105 26.63 16.72 7.33
CA LYS A 105 28.10 16.68 7.26
C LYS A 105 28.70 17.89 6.54
N LEU A 106 27.90 18.62 5.75
CA LEU A 106 28.33 19.83 5.04
C LEU A 106 28.16 21.12 5.86
N LEU A 107 27.56 21.03 7.05
CA LEU A 107 27.25 22.14 7.95
C LEU A 107 28.11 22.15 9.23
N LYS A 108 29.18 21.34 9.27
CA LYS A 108 30.20 21.30 10.32
C LYS A 108 31.58 21.43 9.69
#